data_AF-K0UCT7-F1
#
_entry.id   AF-K0UCT7-F1
#
_cell.length_a   1.000
_cell.length_b   1.000
_cell.length_c   1.000
_cell.angle_alpha   90.00
_cell.angle_beta   90.00
_cell.angle_gamma   90.00
#
_symmetry.space_group_name_H-M   'P 1'
#
loop_
_entity.id
_entity.type
_entity.pdbx_description
1 polymer ?
#
loop_
_entity_poly.entity_id
_entity_poly.type
_entity_poly.pdbx_seq_one_letter_code
_entity_poly.pdbx_strand_id
1 'polypeptide(L)'
;MDVTKGENLFQPNHLLFNAINRLHYRVWTAFGYSADATVPMEVLSAAASLATVYLVHRIALRVGAPPLMALAAAGWTAFSYGFWVYSVEADTYLLPLPAVLLAVLVLFDIRPTEWSGIRGPTVPRLIALGVLSAVAALLHQQYLFLIPIVGVSLILIWRATPGRSSGSLITTASVYGLVAVGVVFLVYCAVGLIALGQSDIAETLAWARGHASQGTWVGFSLMSFPMLLVGLVRVILGINFLASPHAAGAMAKIFPGKVLLEEHYVAAQYIGTTLFWVITAATLVAVGAIVWLTFQATRGVRATEPLSPRWTFTRFGIVYLAVYAVLILIWEPYNLEFWIGLVPILAILLVSRLVGNDGVAPASIALALALAVANFFGGVWPYSHADSDYWTDQNAGLTAIAGKTDVIVTECVYVCQGNLALSTGAHLIPASSDDTGELSAALASPSTGRLFVSSWAFDAPEGVADPETAGSSEVRSMLEGLRDRFVEVTRSGSQTIWQVMPADRP
;
A
#
# COMPACT_ATOMS: atom_id res chain seq x y z
N MET A 1 -7.45 -11.91 -10.19
CA MET A 1 -6.49 -11.27 -11.13
C MET A 1 -5.30 -12.21 -11.25
N ASP A 2 -4.73 -12.39 -12.44
CA ASP A 2 -3.62 -13.33 -12.63
C ASP A 2 -2.58 -12.76 -13.60
N VAL A 3 -1.51 -12.17 -13.06
CA VAL A 3 -0.38 -11.63 -13.85
C VAL A 3 0.39 -12.76 -14.57
N THR A 4 0.40 -13.97 -14.01
CA THR A 4 1.05 -15.15 -14.60
C THR A 4 0.34 -15.61 -15.86
N LYS A 5 -0.99 -15.51 -15.92
CA LYS A 5 -1.80 -15.82 -17.11
C LYS A 5 -2.02 -14.62 -18.02
N GLY A 6 -1.98 -13.41 -17.47
CA GLY A 6 -2.29 -12.18 -18.19
C GLY A 6 -3.77 -11.82 -18.16
N GLU A 7 -4.48 -12.24 -17.11
CA GLU A 7 -5.91 -12.02 -16.93
C GLU A 7 -6.18 -10.81 -16.04
N ASN A 8 -7.14 -9.96 -16.44
CA ASN A 8 -7.57 -8.77 -15.69
C ASN A 8 -6.42 -7.81 -15.34
N LEU A 9 -5.51 -7.57 -16.29
CA LEU A 9 -4.32 -6.73 -16.10
C LEU A 9 -4.63 -5.24 -15.90
N PHE A 10 -5.78 -4.76 -16.37
CA PHE A 10 -6.11 -3.34 -16.34
C PHE A 10 -7.19 -3.09 -15.29
N GLN A 11 -6.84 -2.33 -14.25
CA GLN A 11 -7.76 -1.89 -13.21
C GLN A 11 -7.83 -0.37 -13.18
N PRO A 12 -9.01 0.23 -12.99
CA PRO A 12 -9.17 1.68 -12.99
C PRO A 12 -8.26 2.41 -11.98
N ASN A 13 -7.96 1.79 -10.84
CA ASN A 13 -7.21 2.35 -9.72
C ASN A 13 -5.68 2.18 -9.83
N HIS A 14 -5.18 1.30 -10.70
CA HIS A 14 -3.75 1.05 -10.90
C HIS A 14 -3.51 0.55 -12.34
N LEU A 15 -3.91 1.37 -13.31
CA LEU A 15 -4.10 1.03 -14.72
C LEU A 15 -2.91 0.27 -15.33
N LEU A 16 -1.69 0.75 -15.12
CA LEU A 16 -0.50 0.18 -15.71
C LEU A 16 0.27 -0.77 -14.79
N PHE A 17 -0.10 -0.89 -13.52
CA PHE A 17 0.68 -1.67 -12.55
C PHE A 17 0.85 -3.13 -12.98
N ASN A 18 -0.25 -3.85 -13.21
CA ASN A 18 -0.17 -5.27 -13.57
C ASN A 18 0.34 -5.48 -14.99
N ALA A 19 0.09 -4.53 -15.90
CA ALA A 19 0.62 -4.59 -17.26
C ALA A 19 2.17 -4.49 -17.26
N ILE A 20 2.74 -3.63 -16.42
CA ILE A 20 4.18 -3.50 -16.25
C ILE A 20 4.75 -4.74 -15.55
N ASN A 21 4.09 -5.24 -14.50
CA ASN A 21 4.48 -6.49 -13.85
C ASN A 21 4.42 -7.69 -14.80
N ARG A 22 3.42 -7.76 -15.69
CA ARG A 22 3.32 -8.77 -16.76
C ARG A 22 4.50 -8.68 -17.72
N LEU A 23 4.87 -7.47 -18.14
CA LEU A 23 6.02 -7.26 -19.00
C LEU A 23 7.32 -7.71 -18.32
N HIS A 24 7.51 -7.33 -17.05
CA HIS A 24 8.67 -7.75 -16.26
C HIS A 24 8.73 -9.28 -16.11
N TYR A 25 7.61 -9.91 -15.77
CA TYR A 25 7.49 -11.37 -15.73
C TYR A 25 7.86 -12.04 -17.07
N ARG A 26 7.41 -11.48 -18.21
CA ARG A 26 7.79 -12.00 -19.54
C ARG A 26 9.29 -11.88 -19.83
N VAL A 27 9.96 -10.86 -19.31
CA VAL A 27 11.42 -10.77 -19.41
C VAL A 27 12.06 -11.93 -18.65
N TRP A 28 11.59 -12.22 -17.44
CA TRP A 28 12.09 -13.35 -16.64
C TRP A 28 11.88 -14.70 -17.33
N THR A 29 10.69 -14.95 -17.87
CA THR A 29 10.42 -16.21 -18.59
C THR A 29 11.24 -16.33 -19.87
N ALA A 30 11.56 -15.21 -20.54
CA ALA A 30 12.50 -15.20 -21.66
C ALA A 30 13.94 -15.60 -21.25
N PHE A 31 14.30 -15.44 -19.97
CA PHE A 31 15.55 -15.91 -19.37
C PHE A 31 15.44 -17.27 -18.66
N GLY A 32 14.35 -18.01 -18.87
CA GLY A 32 14.18 -19.38 -18.38
C GLY A 32 13.55 -19.53 -17.00
N TYR A 33 13.03 -18.45 -16.40
CA TYR A 33 12.22 -18.54 -15.18
C TYR A 33 10.87 -19.22 -15.48
N SER A 34 10.47 -20.20 -14.67
CA SER A 34 9.29 -21.05 -14.93
C SER A 34 8.23 -21.04 -13.83
N ALA A 35 8.47 -20.34 -12.73
CA ALA A 35 7.50 -20.18 -11.64
C ALA A 35 6.53 -19.01 -11.95
N ASP A 36 5.60 -18.73 -11.04
CA ASP A 36 4.62 -17.65 -11.19
C ASP A 36 5.22 -16.24 -11.04
N ALA A 37 4.41 -15.22 -11.33
CA ALA A 37 4.84 -13.83 -11.38
C ALA A 37 5.19 -13.20 -10.01
N THR A 38 4.97 -13.87 -8.88
CA THR A 38 5.14 -13.28 -7.54
C THR A 38 6.55 -12.74 -7.32
N VAL A 39 7.57 -13.58 -7.45
CA VAL A 39 8.98 -13.16 -7.26
C VAL A 39 9.39 -12.04 -8.22
N PRO A 40 9.10 -12.11 -9.54
CA PRO A 40 9.36 -10.98 -10.44
C PRO A 40 8.67 -9.68 -10.02
N MET A 41 7.45 -9.74 -9.48
CA MET A 41 6.74 -8.55 -8.99
C MET A 41 7.42 -7.96 -7.75
N GLU A 42 7.77 -8.80 -6.77
CA GLU A 42 8.50 -8.39 -5.56
C GLU A 42 9.85 -7.75 -5.90
N VAL A 43 10.60 -8.33 -6.86
CA VAL A 43 11.87 -7.75 -7.31
C VAL A 43 11.67 -6.37 -7.93
N LEU A 44 10.57 -6.16 -8.67
CA LEU A 44 10.26 -4.84 -9.21
C LEU A 44 9.92 -3.83 -8.11
N SER A 45 9.15 -4.23 -7.09
CA SER A 45 8.88 -3.42 -5.90
C SER A 45 10.16 -3.04 -5.16
N ALA A 46 11.06 -4.01 -4.93
CA ALA A 46 12.35 -3.79 -4.30
C ALA A 46 13.22 -2.83 -5.11
N ALA A 47 13.27 -2.97 -6.44
CA ALA A 47 14.00 -2.08 -7.33
C ALA A 47 13.45 -0.64 -7.29
N ALA A 48 12.12 -0.47 -7.31
CA ALA A 48 11.48 0.84 -7.17
C ALA A 48 11.77 1.48 -5.80
N SER A 49 11.79 0.70 -4.73
CA SER A 49 12.17 1.15 -3.39
C SER A 49 13.61 1.60 -3.30
N LEU A 50 14.56 0.83 -3.86
CA LEU A 50 15.97 1.22 -3.92
C LEU A 50 16.17 2.52 -4.73
N ALA A 51 15.50 2.65 -5.87
CA ALA A 51 15.51 3.88 -6.66
C ALA A 51 14.94 5.07 -5.85
N THR A 52 13.87 4.85 -5.10
CA THR A 52 13.25 5.86 -4.24
C THR A 52 14.19 6.32 -3.12
N VAL A 53 14.81 5.38 -2.39
CA VAL A 53 15.78 5.69 -1.32
C VAL A 53 16.99 6.43 -1.86
N TYR A 54 17.50 6.03 -3.04
CA TYR A 54 18.56 6.75 -3.73
C TYR A 54 18.14 8.19 -4.09
N LEU A 55 16.93 8.37 -4.64
CA LEU A 55 16.41 9.69 -4.99
C LEU A 55 16.17 10.57 -3.74
N VAL A 56 15.73 10.00 -2.61
CA VAL A 56 15.66 10.70 -1.32
C VAL A 56 17.02 11.25 -0.92
N HIS A 57 18.06 10.41 -0.94
CA HIS A 57 19.44 10.84 -0.67
C HIS A 57 19.88 11.97 -1.62
N ARG A 58 19.64 11.82 -2.92
CA ARG A 58 20.02 12.81 -3.94
C ARG A 58 19.28 14.14 -3.76
N ILE A 59 17.99 14.12 -3.47
CA ILE A 59 17.19 15.32 -3.22
C ILE A 59 17.63 15.99 -1.92
N ALA A 60 17.87 15.21 -0.85
CA ALA A 60 18.38 15.72 0.41
C ALA A 60 19.70 16.50 0.24
N LEU A 61 20.64 15.98 -0.55
CA LEU A 61 21.87 16.70 -0.91
C LEU A 61 21.57 17.99 -1.70
N ARG A 62 20.66 17.93 -2.68
CA ARG A 62 20.28 19.10 -3.50
C ARG A 62 19.63 20.22 -2.67
N VAL A 63 18.87 19.89 -1.62
CA VAL A 63 18.29 20.89 -0.69
C VAL A 63 19.29 21.40 0.37
N GLY A 64 20.56 20.98 0.28
CA GLY A 64 21.66 21.47 1.10
C GLY A 64 21.94 20.68 2.37
N ALA A 65 21.38 19.47 2.52
CA ALA A 65 21.74 18.61 3.65
C ALA A 65 23.19 18.11 3.52
N PRO A 66 23.96 18.06 4.61
CA PRO A 66 25.26 17.40 4.59
C PRO A 66 25.11 15.89 4.33
N PRO A 67 26.14 15.20 3.82
CA PRO A 67 26.04 13.79 3.40
C PRO A 67 25.47 12.84 4.46
N LEU A 68 25.88 13.00 5.73
CA LEU A 68 25.37 12.17 6.83
C LEU A 68 23.86 12.38 7.07
N MET A 69 23.37 13.61 6.94
CA MET A 69 21.94 13.91 7.08
C MET A 69 21.14 13.41 5.88
N ALA A 70 21.71 13.49 4.67
CA ALA A 70 21.08 12.91 3.48
C ALA A 70 20.99 11.38 3.59
N LEU A 71 22.03 10.72 4.11
CA LEU A 71 22.04 9.29 4.40
C LEU A 71 21.01 8.94 5.48
N ALA A 72 20.93 9.75 6.54
CA ALA A 72 19.93 9.57 7.58
C ALA A 72 18.50 9.68 7.03
N ALA A 73 18.22 10.67 6.17
CA ALA A 73 16.90 10.81 5.53
C ALA A 73 16.54 9.59 4.67
N ALA A 74 17.49 9.07 3.91
CA ALA A 74 17.34 7.81 3.17
C ALA A 74 17.06 6.64 4.12
N GLY A 75 17.76 6.56 5.25
CA GLY A 75 17.53 5.57 6.30
C GLY A 75 16.15 5.69 6.97
N TRP A 76 15.66 6.91 7.25
CA TRP A 76 14.32 7.12 7.80
C TRP A 76 13.24 6.61 6.86
N THR A 77 13.41 6.82 5.55
CA THR A 77 12.51 6.27 4.54
C THR A 77 12.63 4.74 4.47
N ALA A 78 13.84 4.23 4.22
CA ALA A 78 14.09 2.81 4.02
C ALA A 78 13.66 1.94 5.21
N PHE A 79 13.84 2.44 6.43
CA PHE A 79 13.54 1.70 7.65
C PHE A 79 12.20 2.06 8.28
N SER A 80 11.38 2.92 7.66
CA SER A 80 10.00 3.10 8.09
C SER A 80 9.18 1.83 7.82
N TYR A 81 8.28 1.48 8.73
CA TYR A 81 7.57 0.20 8.68
C TYR A 81 6.83 -0.03 7.37
N GLY A 82 5.94 0.90 6.98
CA GLY A 82 5.12 0.74 5.78
C GLY A 82 5.96 0.74 4.51
N PHE A 83 7.04 1.53 4.44
CA PHE A 83 7.91 1.51 3.28
C PHE A 83 8.70 0.19 3.18
N TRP A 84 9.19 -0.35 4.29
CA TRP A 84 10.00 -1.57 4.29
C TRP A 84 9.13 -2.79 3.97
N VAL A 85 8.01 -3.00 4.69
CA VAL A 85 7.14 -4.16 4.45
C VAL A 85 6.67 -4.21 3.00
N TYR A 86 6.19 -3.10 2.46
CA TYR A 86 5.71 -3.08 1.07
C TYR A 86 6.85 -3.22 0.05
N SER A 87 8.11 -2.93 0.44
CA SER A 87 9.25 -3.08 -0.48
C SER A 87 9.60 -4.53 -0.81
N VAL A 88 9.12 -5.47 0.00
CA VAL A 88 9.28 -6.90 -0.21
C VAL A 88 7.98 -7.56 -0.70
N GLU A 89 6.93 -6.79 -0.92
CA GLU A 89 5.63 -7.28 -1.38
C GLU A 89 5.36 -6.87 -2.85
N ALA A 90 4.55 -7.66 -3.53
CA ALA A 90 4.10 -7.41 -4.89
C ALA A 90 2.97 -6.35 -4.94
N ASP A 91 3.24 -5.17 -4.39
CA ASP A 91 2.22 -4.12 -4.16
C ASP A 91 2.38 -2.86 -5.04
N THR A 92 1.28 -2.13 -5.21
CA THR A 92 1.10 -0.95 -6.03
C THR A 92 1.70 0.36 -5.48
N TYR A 93 1.92 0.50 -4.18
CA TYR A 93 2.21 1.82 -3.56
C TYR A 93 3.59 2.41 -3.89
N LEU A 94 4.59 1.57 -4.17
CA LEU A 94 6.00 1.96 -4.27
C LEU A 94 6.47 2.23 -5.69
N LEU A 95 5.96 1.50 -6.68
CA LEU A 95 6.33 1.64 -8.09
C LEU A 95 6.20 3.07 -8.65
N PRO A 96 5.22 3.90 -8.22
CA PRO A 96 5.10 5.30 -8.66
C PRO A 96 6.16 6.25 -8.08
N LEU A 97 6.75 5.94 -6.91
CA LEU A 97 7.57 6.89 -6.15
C LEU A 97 8.84 7.38 -6.86
N PRO A 98 9.56 6.56 -7.65
CA PRO A 98 10.65 7.06 -8.47
C PRO A 98 10.21 8.17 -9.42
N ALA A 99 9.03 8.04 -10.05
CA ALA A 99 8.50 9.08 -10.95
C ALA A 99 8.16 10.37 -10.18
N VAL A 100 7.57 10.26 -8.99
CA VAL A 100 7.26 11.39 -8.10
C VAL A 100 8.54 12.16 -7.75
N LEU A 101 9.58 11.45 -7.31
CA LEU A 101 10.85 12.07 -6.88
C LEU A 101 11.69 12.58 -8.05
N LEU A 102 11.65 11.92 -9.21
CA LEU A 102 12.23 12.47 -10.45
C LEU A 102 11.53 13.76 -10.87
N ALA A 103 10.19 13.85 -10.72
CA ALA A 103 9.47 15.09 -11.00
C ALA A 103 9.95 16.23 -10.09
N VAL A 104 10.23 15.94 -8.81
CA VAL A 104 10.83 16.92 -7.89
C VAL A 104 12.21 17.39 -8.38
N LEU A 105 13.07 16.48 -8.85
CA LEU A 105 14.38 16.86 -9.39
C LEU A 105 14.26 17.72 -10.65
N VAL A 106 13.36 17.37 -11.57
CA VAL A 106 13.06 18.20 -12.76
C VAL A 106 12.53 19.57 -12.34
N LEU A 107 11.69 19.64 -11.30
CA LEU A 107 11.16 20.90 -10.76
C LEU A 107 12.27 21.83 -10.23
N PHE A 108 13.35 21.30 -9.66
CA PHE A 108 14.50 22.11 -9.22
C PHE A 108 15.23 22.79 -10.38
N ASP A 109 15.20 22.18 -11.56
CA ASP A 109 15.91 22.68 -12.73
C ASP A 109 15.04 23.62 -13.59
N ILE A 110 13.78 23.85 -13.20
CA ILE A 110 12.90 24.86 -13.84
C ILE A 110 13.31 26.24 -13.33
N ARG A 111 14.16 26.92 -14.12
CA ARG A 111 14.64 28.27 -13.82
C ARG A 111 13.73 29.33 -14.41
N PRO A 112 13.42 30.40 -13.67
CA PRO A 112 12.48 31.38 -14.19
C PRO A 112 12.97 32.29 -15.32
N THR A 113 14.27 32.52 -15.40
CA THR A 113 14.90 33.30 -16.47
C THR A 113 14.79 32.63 -17.85
N GLU A 114 14.37 31.36 -17.89
CA GLU A 114 14.24 30.53 -19.08
C GLU A 114 12.80 30.43 -19.60
N TRP A 115 11.87 31.23 -19.06
CA TRP A 115 10.44 31.19 -19.40
C TRP A 115 10.14 32.02 -20.67
N SER A 116 10.88 31.75 -21.75
CA SER A 116 10.80 32.48 -23.03
C SER A 116 9.83 31.83 -24.02
N GLY A 117 8.56 31.70 -23.64
CA GLY A 117 7.50 31.14 -24.49
C GLY A 117 7.66 29.65 -24.84
N ILE A 118 6.87 29.16 -25.81
CA ILE A 118 6.73 27.72 -26.16
C ILE A 118 8.02 27.11 -26.76
N ARG A 119 8.99 27.92 -27.17
CA ARG A 119 10.28 27.45 -27.70
C ARG A 119 11.43 27.57 -26.69
N GLY A 120 11.12 27.96 -25.45
CA GLY A 120 12.13 28.12 -24.41
C GLY A 120 12.73 26.78 -23.94
N PRO A 121 13.94 26.81 -23.37
CA PRO A 121 14.61 25.60 -22.86
C PRO A 121 13.87 24.94 -21.69
N THR A 122 12.87 25.62 -21.12
CA THR A 122 12.00 25.10 -20.06
C THR A 122 10.97 24.07 -20.58
N VAL A 123 10.59 24.11 -21.86
CA VAL A 123 9.50 23.26 -22.38
C VAL A 123 9.79 21.76 -22.28
N PRO A 124 10.98 21.24 -22.66
CA PRO A 124 11.30 19.83 -22.45
C PRO A 124 11.17 19.39 -20.98
N ARG A 125 11.52 20.27 -20.03
CA ARG A 125 11.39 20.00 -18.60
C ARG A 125 9.92 19.93 -18.18
N LEU A 126 9.07 20.82 -18.70
CA LEU A 126 7.62 20.80 -18.44
C LEU A 126 6.94 19.56 -19.02
N ILE A 127 7.37 19.12 -20.21
CA ILE A 127 6.92 17.85 -20.82
C ILE A 127 7.35 16.69 -19.92
N ALA A 128 8.63 16.63 -19.53
CA ALA A 128 9.13 15.59 -18.63
C ALA A 128 8.36 15.56 -17.31
N LEU A 129 8.07 16.73 -16.73
CA LEU A 129 7.28 16.87 -15.51
C LEU A 129 5.85 16.34 -15.69
N GLY A 130 5.22 16.67 -16.83
CA GLY A 130 3.88 16.17 -17.16
C GLY A 130 3.86 14.65 -17.34
N VAL A 131 4.83 14.09 -18.07
CA VAL A 131 4.97 12.64 -18.28
C VAL A 131 5.21 11.92 -16.95
N LEU A 132 6.11 12.41 -16.10
CA LEU A 132 6.39 11.80 -14.80
C LEU A 132 5.17 11.82 -13.88
N SER A 133 4.43 12.94 -13.84
CA SER A 133 3.15 13.02 -13.11
C SER A 133 2.12 12.03 -13.65
N ALA A 134 2.00 11.92 -14.98
CA ALA A 134 1.08 10.99 -15.62
C ALA A 134 1.45 9.52 -15.34
N VAL A 135 2.73 9.16 -15.44
CA VAL A 135 3.22 7.81 -15.14
C VAL A 135 2.91 7.45 -13.69
N ALA A 136 3.17 8.35 -12.73
CA ALA A 136 2.83 8.09 -11.33
C ALA A 136 1.32 7.83 -11.14
N ALA A 137 0.46 8.67 -11.75
CA ALA A 137 -1.00 8.53 -11.68
C ALA A 137 -1.52 7.24 -12.35
N LEU A 138 -0.91 6.84 -13.47
CA LEU A 138 -1.27 5.63 -14.22
C LEU A 138 -0.83 4.35 -13.51
N LEU A 139 0.23 4.42 -12.70
CA LEU A 139 0.67 3.32 -11.87
C LEU A 139 -0.21 3.16 -10.63
N HIS A 140 -0.63 4.26 -10.02
CA HIS A 140 -1.50 4.24 -8.84
C HIS A 140 -2.33 5.52 -8.73
N GLN A 141 -3.65 5.37 -8.58
CA GLN A 141 -4.64 6.46 -8.59
C GLN A 141 -4.37 7.60 -7.59
N GLN A 142 -3.82 7.29 -6.41
CA GLN A 142 -3.46 8.31 -5.41
C GLN A 142 -2.59 9.44 -6.01
N TYR A 143 -1.73 9.13 -6.99
CA TYR A 143 -0.84 10.12 -7.60
C TYR A 143 -1.51 10.97 -8.68
N LEU A 144 -2.81 10.79 -8.95
CA LEU A 144 -3.59 11.76 -9.73
C LEU A 144 -3.53 13.15 -9.10
N PHE A 145 -3.48 13.22 -7.77
CA PHE A 145 -3.33 14.48 -7.02
C PHE A 145 -1.96 15.13 -7.16
N LEU A 146 -0.94 14.41 -7.65
CA LEU A 146 0.35 15.01 -7.99
C LEU A 146 0.18 16.06 -9.09
N ILE A 147 -0.79 15.90 -9.99
CA ILE A 147 -1.04 16.82 -11.09
C ILE A 147 -1.30 18.25 -10.57
N PRO A 148 -2.34 18.50 -9.74
CA PRO A 148 -2.57 19.81 -9.16
C PRO A 148 -1.48 20.24 -8.16
N ILE A 149 -0.84 19.32 -7.42
CA ILE A 149 0.26 19.68 -6.49
C ILE A 149 1.43 20.33 -7.25
N VAL A 150 1.87 19.74 -8.35
CA VAL A 150 2.93 20.29 -9.20
C VAL A 150 2.45 21.57 -9.88
N GLY A 151 1.20 21.62 -10.34
CA GLY A 151 0.62 22.85 -10.91
C GLY A 151 0.68 24.03 -9.94
N VAL A 152 0.26 23.82 -8.69
CA VAL A 152 0.38 24.84 -7.62
C VAL A 152 1.84 25.19 -7.35
N SER A 153 2.75 24.20 -7.34
CA SER A 153 4.18 24.45 -7.15
C SER A 153 4.77 25.33 -8.26
N LEU A 154 4.38 25.11 -9.52
CA LEU A 154 4.76 25.96 -10.65
C LEU A 154 4.22 27.38 -10.50
N ILE A 155 2.98 27.56 -10.01
CA ILE A 155 2.42 28.88 -9.71
C ILE A 155 3.24 29.58 -8.61
N LEU A 156 3.65 28.86 -7.56
CA LEU A 156 4.47 29.42 -6.49
C LEU A 156 5.86 29.84 -6.99
N ILE A 157 6.51 29.02 -7.82
CA ILE A 157 7.78 29.34 -8.49
C ILE A 157 7.63 30.58 -9.37
N TRP A 158 6.60 30.62 -10.22
CA TRP A 158 6.27 31.79 -11.04
C TRP A 158 6.07 33.04 -10.19
N ARG A 159 5.39 32.92 -9.04
CA ARG A 159 5.21 34.07 -8.13
C ARG A 159 6.54 34.55 -7.54
N ALA A 160 7.47 33.66 -7.24
CA ALA A 160 8.78 34.05 -6.72
C ALA A 160 9.74 34.57 -7.80
N THR A 161 9.34 34.54 -9.07
CA THR A 161 10.18 34.91 -10.22
C THR A 161 10.21 36.43 -10.46
N PRO A 162 11.41 37.06 -10.50
CA PRO A 162 11.56 38.43 -10.99
C PRO A 162 11.24 38.53 -12.49
N GLY A 163 10.54 39.59 -12.91
CA GLY A 163 10.21 39.81 -14.34
C GLY A 163 9.13 38.86 -14.90
N ARG A 164 8.38 38.17 -14.03
CA ARG A 164 7.30 37.25 -14.40
C ARG A 164 6.23 37.94 -15.27
N SER A 165 5.75 37.23 -16.30
CA SER A 165 4.63 37.67 -17.14
C SER A 165 3.47 36.68 -17.10
N SER A 166 2.24 37.12 -17.34
CA SER A 166 1.08 36.21 -17.38
C SER A 166 1.20 35.18 -18.51
N GLY A 167 1.77 35.56 -19.66
CA GLY A 167 1.99 34.63 -20.78
C GLY A 167 2.93 33.47 -20.42
N SER A 168 3.94 33.74 -19.59
CA SER A 168 4.88 32.71 -19.11
C SER A 168 4.21 31.70 -18.17
N LEU A 169 3.27 32.15 -17.33
CA LEU A 169 2.46 31.27 -16.49
C LEU A 169 1.52 30.42 -17.32
N ILE A 170 0.78 31.04 -18.25
CA ILE A 170 -0.16 30.34 -19.14
C ILE A 170 0.58 29.27 -19.92
N THR A 171 1.71 29.60 -20.55
CA THR A 171 2.52 28.63 -21.29
C THR A 171 2.97 27.48 -20.39
N THR A 172 3.49 27.79 -19.19
CA THR A 172 3.99 26.78 -18.26
C THR A 172 2.88 25.84 -17.78
N ALA A 173 1.76 26.40 -17.31
CA ALA A 173 0.61 25.65 -16.84
C ALA A 173 -0.05 24.84 -17.97
N SER A 174 -0.17 25.41 -19.17
CA SER A 174 -0.75 24.73 -20.34
C SER A 174 0.12 23.59 -20.82
N VAL A 175 1.43 23.77 -21.01
CA VAL A 175 2.32 22.68 -21.46
C VAL A 175 2.31 21.54 -20.45
N TYR A 176 2.53 21.85 -19.17
CA TYR A 176 2.51 20.84 -18.12
C TYR A 176 1.14 20.13 -18.02
N GLY A 177 0.06 20.90 -17.93
CA GLY A 177 -1.29 20.38 -17.75
C GLY A 177 -1.77 19.55 -18.95
N LEU A 178 -1.53 20.01 -20.17
CA LEU A 178 -1.89 19.27 -21.40
C LEU A 178 -1.14 17.95 -21.50
N VAL A 179 0.15 17.92 -21.14
CA VAL A 179 0.93 16.66 -21.15
C VAL A 179 0.46 15.74 -20.03
N ALA A 180 0.35 16.22 -18.80
CA ALA A 180 -0.03 15.40 -17.66
C ALA A 180 -1.43 14.79 -17.84
N VAL A 181 -2.44 15.63 -18.10
CA VAL A 181 -3.83 15.19 -18.28
C VAL A 181 -4.00 14.45 -19.59
N GLY A 182 -3.37 14.93 -20.67
CA GLY A 182 -3.45 14.30 -21.98
C GLY A 182 -2.90 12.89 -22.00
N VAL A 183 -1.73 12.64 -21.40
CA VAL A 183 -1.16 11.28 -21.32
C VAL A 183 -2.05 10.35 -20.50
N VAL A 184 -2.53 10.79 -19.33
CA VAL A 184 -3.47 9.97 -18.52
C VAL A 184 -4.72 9.64 -19.34
N PHE A 185 -5.38 10.65 -19.90
CA PHE A 185 -6.60 10.48 -20.69
C PHE A 185 -6.39 9.54 -21.88
N LEU A 186 -5.33 9.76 -22.68
CA LEU A 186 -5.04 8.94 -23.85
C LEU A 186 -4.79 7.48 -23.48
N VAL A 187 -4.11 7.20 -22.37
CA VAL A 187 -3.85 5.83 -21.92
C VAL A 187 -5.13 5.16 -21.42
N TYR A 188 -5.98 5.85 -20.65
CA TYR A 188 -7.29 5.30 -20.26
C TYR A 188 -8.17 5.01 -21.48
N CYS A 189 -8.24 5.93 -22.46
CA CYS A 189 -8.98 5.71 -23.69
C CYS A 189 -8.41 4.55 -24.51
N ALA A 190 -7.09 4.45 -24.63
CA ALA A 190 -6.46 3.34 -25.35
C ALA A 190 -6.77 2.00 -24.67
N VAL A 191 -6.66 1.91 -23.34
CA VAL A 191 -6.98 0.68 -22.61
C VAL A 191 -8.48 0.36 -22.69
N GLY A 192 -9.36 1.32 -22.42
CA GLY A 192 -10.81 1.11 -22.46
C GLY A 192 -11.28 0.66 -23.84
N LEU A 193 -10.96 1.42 -24.88
CA LEU A 193 -11.48 1.17 -26.23
C LEU A 193 -10.79 -0.03 -26.92
N ILE A 194 -9.47 -0.18 -26.76
CA ILE A 194 -8.70 -1.18 -27.51
C ILE A 194 -8.54 -2.47 -26.71
N ALA A 195 -8.14 -2.38 -25.44
CA ALA A 195 -7.82 -3.57 -24.65
C ALA A 195 -9.04 -4.19 -23.96
N LEU A 196 -10.00 -3.37 -23.52
CA LEU A 196 -11.21 -3.82 -22.84
C LEU A 196 -12.45 -3.87 -23.74
N GLY A 197 -12.36 -3.33 -24.96
CA GLY A 197 -13.45 -3.37 -25.93
C GLY A 197 -14.67 -2.54 -25.52
N GLN A 198 -14.48 -1.51 -24.70
CA GLN A 198 -15.55 -0.57 -24.34
C GLN A 198 -16.08 0.10 -25.62
N SER A 199 -17.40 0.29 -25.69
CA SER A 199 -18.08 0.75 -26.89
C SER A 199 -17.78 2.21 -27.24
N ASP A 200 -17.56 3.05 -26.22
CA ASP A 200 -17.25 4.47 -26.39
C ASP A 200 -16.47 5.10 -25.21
N ILE A 201 -16.21 6.41 -25.33
CA ILE A 201 -15.50 7.19 -24.31
C ILE A 201 -16.32 7.32 -23.02
N ALA A 202 -17.66 7.38 -23.11
CA ALA A 202 -18.50 7.53 -21.93
C ALA A 202 -18.47 6.26 -21.07
N GLU A 203 -18.54 5.08 -21.70
CA GLU A 203 -18.38 3.79 -21.04
C GLU A 203 -16.98 3.64 -20.45
N THR A 204 -15.94 4.04 -21.20
CA THR A 204 -14.56 4.07 -20.70
C THR A 204 -14.42 4.97 -19.47
N LEU A 205 -15.02 6.15 -19.47
CA LEU A 205 -14.98 7.08 -18.32
C LEU A 205 -15.81 6.57 -17.14
N ALA A 206 -16.92 5.86 -17.40
CA ALA A 206 -17.71 5.21 -16.35
C ALA A 206 -16.88 4.10 -15.66
N TRP A 207 -16.22 3.26 -16.46
CA TRP A 207 -15.28 2.25 -15.96
C TRP A 207 -14.10 2.87 -15.20
N ALA A 208 -13.51 3.95 -15.73
CA ALA A 208 -12.36 4.63 -15.13
C ALA A 208 -12.62 5.20 -13.73
N ARG A 209 -13.90 5.41 -13.35
CA ARG A 209 -14.25 5.83 -11.98
C ARG A 209 -13.91 4.75 -10.95
N GLY A 210 -13.88 3.48 -11.35
CA GLY A 210 -13.59 2.36 -10.45
C GLY A 210 -14.36 2.46 -9.13
N HIS A 211 -13.69 2.21 -8.02
CA HIS A 211 -14.29 2.29 -6.68
C HIS A 211 -14.82 3.68 -6.29
N ALA A 212 -14.38 4.76 -6.94
CA ALA A 212 -14.93 6.08 -6.67
C ALA A 212 -16.39 6.21 -7.10
N SER A 213 -16.91 5.30 -7.94
CA SER A 213 -18.34 5.26 -8.30
C SER A 213 -19.24 4.87 -7.11
N GLN A 214 -18.68 4.26 -6.07
CA GLN A 214 -19.40 3.81 -4.88
C GLN A 214 -19.42 4.86 -3.76
N GLY A 215 -18.81 6.03 -3.97
CA GLY A 215 -18.73 7.11 -2.99
C GLY A 215 -17.47 7.02 -2.11
N THR A 216 -17.52 7.66 -0.94
CA THR A 216 -16.45 7.61 0.06
C THR A 216 -16.51 6.30 0.85
N TRP A 217 -15.39 5.62 1.01
CA TRP A 217 -15.30 4.35 1.75
C TRP A 217 -15.61 4.51 3.23
N VAL A 218 -15.16 5.61 3.84
CA VAL A 218 -15.45 5.94 5.24
C VAL A 218 -16.09 7.32 5.31
N GLY A 219 -17.23 7.44 5.97
CA GLY A 219 -17.86 8.73 6.24
C GLY A 219 -16.95 9.61 7.11
N PHE A 220 -16.80 10.89 6.74
CA PHE A 220 -16.02 11.84 7.53
C PHE A 220 -16.57 11.94 8.96
N SER A 221 -15.69 11.84 9.95
CA SER A 221 -16.03 12.00 11.36
C SER A 221 -14.94 12.76 12.11
N LEU A 222 -15.24 13.29 13.30
CA LEU A 222 -14.22 13.87 14.18
C LEU A 222 -13.17 12.83 14.62
N MET A 223 -13.52 11.54 14.59
CA MET A 223 -12.57 10.45 14.84
C MET A 223 -11.57 10.25 13.70
N SER A 224 -11.79 10.84 12.52
CA SER A 224 -10.82 10.79 11.43
C SER A 224 -9.49 11.46 11.79
N PHE A 225 -9.47 12.49 12.65
CA PHE A 225 -8.23 13.16 13.07
C PHE A 225 -7.31 12.31 13.95
N PRO A 226 -7.77 11.67 15.05
CA PRO A 226 -6.93 10.74 15.78
C PRO A 226 -6.56 9.52 14.94
N MET A 227 -7.44 9.05 14.06
CA MET A 227 -7.13 7.94 13.14
C MET A 227 -6.05 8.30 12.12
N LEU A 228 -6.01 9.57 11.67
CA LEU A 228 -4.93 10.12 10.83
C LEU A 228 -3.57 9.96 11.52
N LEU A 229 -3.50 10.25 12.82
CA LEU A 229 -2.28 10.06 13.61
C LEU A 229 -1.92 8.58 13.73
N VAL A 230 -2.90 7.70 13.91
CA VAL A 230 -2.68 6.24 13.93
C VAL A 230 -2.08 5.77 12.61
N GLY A 231 -2.63 6.19 11.46
CA GLY A 231 -2.07 5.86 10.14
C GLY A 231 -0.63 6.35 9.95
N LEU A 232 -0.35 7.60 10.34
CA LEU A 232 0.99 8.17 10.31
C LEU A 232 1.98 7.41 11.22
N VAL A 233 1.56 7.04 12.43
CA VAL A 233 2.41 6.26 13.33
C VAL A 233 2.67 4.87 12.75
N ARG A 234 1.63 4.20 12.23
CA ARG A 234 1.73 2.85 11.65
C ARG A 234 2.64 2.81 10.42
N VAL A 235 2.68 3.86 9.59
CA VAL A 235 3.60 3.85 8.43
C VAL A 235 5.06 4.00 8.87
N ILE A 236 5.33 4.67 9.99
CA ILE A 236 6.69 4.89 10.50
C ILE A 236 7.16 3.73 11.38
N LEU A 237 6.30 3.23 12.27
CA LEU A 237 6.59 2.26 13.31
C LEU A 237 5.64 1.06 13.22
N GLY A 238 6.23 -0.14 13.20
CA GLY A 238 5.50 -1.40 13.31
C GLY A 238 4.97 -1.56 14.73
N ILE A 239 3.65 -1.58 14.87
CA ILE A 239 2.98 -1.67 16.18
C ILE A 239 2.58 -3.09 16.57
N ASN A 240 2.89 -4.09 15.74
CA ASN A 240 2.46 -5.49 15.92
C ASN A 240 2.94 -6.06 17.27
N PHE A 241 4.12 -5.66 17.74
CA PHE A 241 4.65 -6.09 19.04
C PHE A 241 3.76 -5.68 20.24
N LEU A 242 2.90 -4.67 20.08
CA LEU A 242 1.93 -4.27 21.11
C LEU A 242 0.83 -5.31 21.32
N ALA A 243 0.64 -6.24 20.38
CA ALA A 243 -0.26 -7.38 20.54
C ALA A 243 0.40 -8.56 21.30
N SER A 244 1.66 -8.44 21.72
CA SER A 244 2.32 -9.47 22.54
C SER A 244 1.64 -9.67 23.91
N PRO A 245 1.84 -10.82 24.58
CA PRO A 245 1.26 -11.07 25.91
C PRO A 245 1.56 -9.99 26.97
N HIS A 246 2.66 -9.24 26.80
CA HIS A 246 3.05 -8.16 27.71
C HIS A 246 2.21 -6.88 27.56
N ALA A 247 1.62 -6.66 26.39
CA ALA A 247 0.91 -5.41 26.05
C ALA A 247 -0.55 -5.62 25.58
N ALA A 248 -0.93 -6.84 25.18
CA ALA A 248 -2.26 -7.18 24.67
C ALA A 248 -3.40 -6.75 25.61
N GLY A 249 -3.24 -6.96 26.92
CA GLY A 249 -4.24 -6.55 27.91
C GLY A 249 -4.42 -5.03 28.03
N ALA A 250 -3.39 -4.24 27.73
CA ALA A 250 -3.50 -2.78 27.65
C ALA A 250 -4.12 -2.37 26.31
N MET A 251 -3.71 -3.00 25.20
CA MET A 251 -4.25 -2.74 23.87
C MET A 251 -5.76 -3.03 23.79
N ALA A 252 -6.23 -4.13 24.39
CA ALA A 252 -7.65 -4.47 24.45
C ALA A 252 -8.49 -3.41 25.20
N LYS A 253 -7.89 -2.67 26.14
CA LYS A 253 -8.56 -1.57 26.84
C LYS A 253 -8.62 -0.29 26.00
N ILE A 254 -7.61 -0.04 25.16
CA ILE A 254 -7.50 1.16 24.31
C ILE A 254 -8.37 1.00 23.06
N PHE A 255 -8.42 -0.22 22.50
CA PHE A 255 -9.17 -0.55 21.30
C PHE A 255 -10.20 -1.65 21.58
N PRO A 256 -11.23 -1.38 22.40
CA PRO A 256 -12.24 -2.38 22.73
C PRO A 256 -12.97 -2.84 21.45
N GLY A 257 -13.16 -4.16 21.31
CA GLY A 257 -13.82 -4.76 20.15
C GLY A 257 -12.97 -4.84 18.88
N LYS A 258 -11.70 -4.42 18.91
CA LYS A 258 -10.75 -4.72 17.83
C LYS A 258 -10.08 -6.05 18.10
N VAL A 259 -10.36 -6.99 17.21
CA VAL A 259 -9.78 -8.33 17.22
C VAL A 259 -8.44 -8.26 16.49
N LEU A 260 -7.34 -8.31 17.26
CA LEU A 260 -5.96 -8.30 16.76
C LEU A 260 -5.40 -9.72 16.70
N LEU A 261 -6.16 -10.65 16.09
CA LEU A 261 -5.82 -12.08 16.09
C LEU A 261 -4.48 -12.32 15.39
N GLU A 262 -4.30 -11.75 14.20
CA GLU A 262 -3.09 -11.90 13.40
C GLU A 262 -1.89 -11.31 14.12
N GLU A 263 -1.99 -10.08 14.62
CA GLU A 263 -0.89 -9.44 15.34
C GLU A 263 -0.56 -10.16 16.65
N HIS A 264 -1.58 -10.67 17.36
CA HIS A 264 -1.37 -11.44 18.58
C HIS A 264 -0.65 -12.76 18.28
N TYR A 265 -1.06 -13.47 17.23
CA TYR A 265 -0.42 -14.71 16.80
C TYR A 265 1.05 -14.48 16.45
N VAL A 266 1.33 -13.50 15.59
CA VAL A 266 2.70 -13.12 15.21
C VAL A 266 3.53 -12.76 16.44
N ALA A 267 2.98 -11.92 17.34
CA ALA A 267 3.69 -11.48 18.52
C ALA A 267 3.94 -12.61 19.53
N ALA A 268 2.99 -13.54 19.71
CA ALA A 268 3.14 -14.67 20.60
C ALA A 268 4.18 -15.69 20.10
N GLN A 269 4.22 -15.94 18.79
CA GLN A 269 5.14 -16.92 18.19
C GLN A 269 6.56 -16.38 18.02
N TYR A 270 6.71 -15.12 17.59
CA TYR A 270 8.01 -14.57 17.17
C TYR A 270 8.55 -13.47 18.07
N ILE A 271 7.67 -12.75 18.78
CA ILE A 271 8.06 -11.60 19.61
C ILE A 271 8.07 -12.05 21.08
N GLY A 272 9.03 -12.92 21.40
CA GLY A 272 9.29 -13.34 22.77
C GLY A 272 9.68 -12.17 23.69
N THR A 273 9.74 -12.41 25.00
CA THR A 273 9.95 -11.36 26.03
C THR A 273 11.19 -10.49 25.78
N THR A 274 12.33 -11.09 25.41
CA THR A 274 13.55 -10.32 25.15
C THR A 274 13.37 -9.39 23.96
N LEU A 275 12.78 -9.88 22.87
CA LEU A 275 12.59 -9.10 21.65
C LEU A 275 11.57 -7.98 21.86
N PHE A 276 10.51 -8.24 22.62
CA PHE A 276 9.54 -7.22 23.02
C PHE A 276 10.22 -6.00 23.67
N TRP A 277 11.12 -6.22 24.62
CA TRP A 277 11.83 -5.12 25.29
C TRP A 277 12.84 -4.41 24.39
N VAL A 278 13.52 -5.15 23.50
CA VAL A 278 14.41 -4.56 22.48
C VAL A 278 13.63 -3.65 21.53
N ILE A 279 12.51 -4.14 20.99
CA ILE A 279 11.62 -3.36 20.10
C ILE A 279 11.05 -2.15 20.84
N THR A 280 10.64 -2.32 22.09
CA THR A 280 10.11 -1.21 22.91
C THR A 280 11.17 -0.14 23.14
N ALA A 281 12.39 -0.51 23.53
CA ALA A 281 13.48 0.43 23.73
C ALA A 281 13.83 1.18 22.43
N ALA A 282 13.93 0.45 21.30
CA ALA A 282 14.18 1.05 20.00
C ALA A 282 13.05 2.01 19.59
N THR A 283 11.79 1.63 19.79
CA THR A 283 10.61 2.47 19.54
C THR A 283 10.66 3.75 20.38
N LEU A 284 11.00 3.67 21.67
CA LEU A 284 11.13 4.84 22.54
C LEU A 284 12.24 5.79 22.08
N VAL A 285 13.40 5.25 21.65
CA VAL A 285 14.49 6.05 21.06
C VAL A 285 14.02 6.72 19.77
N ALA A 286 13.33 5.99 18.89
CA ALA A 286 12.80 6.54 17.64
C ALA A 286 11.81 7.68 17.91
N VAL A 287 10.83 7.48 18.81
CA VAL A 287 9.85 8.51 19.18
C VAL A 287 10.55 9.73 19.79
N GLY A 288 11.47 9.53 20.74
CA GLY A 288 12.23 10.62 21.35
C GLY A 288 13.04 11.42 20.31
N ALA A 289 13.69 10.73 19.37
CA ALA A 289 14.44 11.37 18.30
C ALA A 289 13.52 12.12 17.31
N ILE A 290 12.37 11.55 16.92
CA ILE A 290 11.38 12.22 16.06
C ILE A 290 10.89 13.52 16.72
N VAL A 291 10.51 13.46 18.00
CA VAL A 291 10.03 14.63 18.75
C VAL A 291 11.12 15.70 18.82
N TRP A 292 12.34 15.31 19.19
CA TRP A 292 13.47 16.25 19.30
C TRP A 292 13.85 16.87 17.96
N LEU A 293 13.97 16.07 16.88
CA LEU A 293 14.28 16.56 15.54
C LEU A 293 13.18 17.50 15.02
N THR A 294 11.91 17.15 15.23
CA THR A 294 10.78 18.00 14.84
C THR A 294 10.82 19.33 15.60
N PHE A 295 11.12 19.31 16.89
CA PHE A 295 11.29 20.51 17.70
C PHE A 295 12.46 21.39 17.22
N GLN A 296 13.60 20.79 16.85
CA GLN A 296 14.73 21.51 16.27
C GLN A 296 14.39 22.12 14.89
N ALA A 297 13.58 21.41 14.11
CA ALA A 297 13.10 21.88 12.79
C ALA A 297 12.17 23.10 12.90
N THR A 298 11.38 23.22 13.97
CA THR A 298 10.50 24.38 14.19
C THR A 298 11.22 25.59 14.75
N ARG A 299 12.30 25.39 15.54
CA ARG A 299 13.14 26.49 16.05
C ARG A 299 14.09 27.09 15.02
N GLY A 300 14.52 26.30 14.04
CA GLY A 300 15.56 26.68 13.06
C GLY A 300 15.05 27.29 11.76
N VAL A 301 13.89 27.96 11.72
CA VAL A 301 13.33 28.50 10.47
C VAL A 301 14.17 29.69 9.97
N ARG A 302 15.23 29.38 9.24
CA ARG A 302 16.03 30.38 8.51
C ARG A 302 15.30 30.73 7.21
N ALA A 303 15.31 32.01 6.86
CA ALA A 303 14.87 32.45 5.54
C ALA A 303 15.65 31.67 4.48
N THR A 304 14.93 31.07 3.53
CA THR A 304 15.53 30.37 2.40
C THR A 304 15.57 31.32 1.22
N GLU A 305 16.69 31.32 0.49
CA GLU A 305 16.79 32.08 -0.74
C GLU A 305 15.68 31.63 -1.70
N PRO A 306 14.85 32.56 -2.22
CA PRO A 306 13.80 32.24 -3.17
C PRO A 306 14.36 31.42 -4.33
N LEU A 307 13.58 30.43 -4.79
CA LEU A 307 13.93 29.58 -5.94
C LEU A 307 15.15 28.65 -5.74
N SER A 308 15.81 28.68 -4.58
CA SER A 308 16.77 27.63 -4.22
C SER A 308 16.07 26.26 -4.18
N PRO A 309 16.77 25.14 -4.41
CA PRO A 309 16.16 23.80 -4.32
C PRO A 309 15.47 23.56 -2.97
N ARG A 310 16.05 24.07 -1.88
CA ARG A 310 15.48 24.02 -0.53
C ARG A 310 14.14 24.76 -0.46
N TRP A 311 14.06 25.97 -1.02
CA TRP A 311 12.83 26.76 -1.07
C TRP A 311 11.76 26.04 -1.92
N THR A 312 12.13 25.59 -3.12
CA THR A 312 11.23 24.91 -4.06
C THR A 312 10.68 23.63 -3.44
N PHE A 313 11.54 22.79 -2.87
CA PHE A 313 11.13 21.56 -2.21
C PHE A 313 10.21 21.83 -1.02
N THR A 314 10.54 22.82 -0.19
CA THR A 314 9.72 23.16 0.98
C THR A 314 8.28 23.51 0.57
N ARG A 315 8.12 24.29 -0.51
CA ARG A 315 6.79 24.66 -1.01
C ARG A 315 6.06 23.47 -1.63
N PHE A 316 6.75 22.70 -2.47
CA PHE A 316 6.20 21.47 -3.04
C PHE A 316 5.74 20.52 -1.93
N GLY A 317 6.60 20.22 -0.95
CA GLY A 317 6.31 19.28 0.13
C GLY A 317 5.16 19.74 1.03
N ILE A 318 5.05 21.05 1.34
CA ILE A 318 3.90 21.56 2.10
C ILE A 318 2.59 21.39 1.32
N VAL A 319 2.59 21.73 0.02
CA VAL A 319 1.39 21.55 -0.82
C VAL A 319 1.04 20.07 -0.95
N TYR A 320 2.04 19.22 -1.14
CA TYR A 320 1.90 17.77 -1.21
C TYR A 320 1.25 17.23 0.06
N LEU A 321 1.83 17.51 1.23
CA LEU A 321 1.28 17.06 2.50
C LEU A 321 -0.12 17.62 2.79
N ALA A 322 -0.40 18.87 2.44
CA ALA A 322 -1.72 19.44 2.66
C ALA A 322 -2.81 18.75 1.83
N VAL A 323 -2.53 18.49 0.54
CA VAL A 323 -3.47 17.80 -0.36
C VAL A 323 -3.70 16.36 0.11
N TYR A 324 -2.62 15.61 0.39
CA TYR A 324 -2.76 14.23 0.85
C TYR A 324 -3.34 14.11 2.26
N ALA A 325 -3.05 15.04 3.18
CA ALA A 325 -3.69 15.03 4.49
C ALA A 325 -5.20 15.18 4.40
N VAL A 326 -5.70 16.06 3.51
CA VAL A 326 -7.14 16.19 3.25
C VAL A 326 -7.70 14.90 2.64
N LEU A 327 -7.02 14.33 1.64
CA LEU A 327 -7.46 13.09 1.00
C LEU A 327 -7.54 11.93 1.99
N ILE A 328 -6.48 11.69 2.75
CA ILE A 328 -6.39 10.59 3.72
C ILE A 328 -7.44 10.79 4.82
N LEU A 329 -7.67 12.02 5.27
CA LEU A 329 -8.67 12.34 6.29
C LEU A 329 -10.10 11.95 5.87
N ILE A 330 -10.43 12.13 4.58
CA ILE A 330 -11.78 11.85 4.05
C ILE A 330 -11.93 10.46 3.43
N TRP A 331 -10.81 9.78 3.12
CA TRP A 331 -10.83 8.49 2.44
C TRP A 331 -10.72 7.34 3.45
N GLU A 332 -9.52 7.09 3.98
CA GLU A 332 -9.24 6.04 4.96
C GLU A 332 -8.12 6.49 5.91
N PRO A 333 -8.44 7.23 6.99
CA PRO A 333 -7.44 7.91 7.80
C PRO A 333 -6.47 6.96 8.53
N TYR A 334 -6.91 5.73 8.82
CA TYR A 334 -6.15 4.73 9.56
C TYR A 334 -5.35 3.76 8.68
N ASN A 335 -5.61 3.75 7.38
CA ASN A 335 -4.92 2.89 6.44
C ASN A 335 -3.52 3.46 6.20
N LEU A 336 -2.50 2.69 6.59
CA LEU A 336 -1.10 3.11 6.53
C LEU A 336 -0.59 3.22 5.08
N GLU A 337 -1.24 2.54 4.14
CA GLU A 337 -0.85 2.47 2.74
C GLU A 337 -0.80 3.84 2.07
N PHE A 338 -1.83 4.66 2.32
CA PHE A 338 -1.89 6.03 1.79
C PHE A 338 -0.81 6.96 2.37
N TRP A 339 -0.12 6.55 3.44
CA TRP A 339 0.98 7.30 4.02
C TRP A 339 2.35 6.90 3.47
N ILE A 340 2.47 5.73 2.82
CA ILE A 340 3.77 5.22 2.32
C ILE A 340 4.41 6.26 1.39
N GLY A 341 3.61 6.85 0.49
CA GLY A 341 4.10 7.86 -0.43
C GLY A 341 4.41 9.23 0.19
N LEU A 342 4.07 9.46 1.47
CA LEU A 342 4.38 10.68 2.20
C LEU A 342 5.71 10.57 2.94
N VAL A 343 6.15 9.35 3.30
CA VAL A 343 7.38 9.15 4.09
C VAL A 343 8.63 9.75 3.41
N PRO A 344 8.91 9.52 2.11
CA PRO A 344 10.04 10.15 1.44
C PRO A 344 10.00 11.68 1.51
N ILE A 345 8.81 12.27 1.36
CA ILE A 345 8.61 13.72 1.38
C ILE A 345 8.80 14.28 2.79
N LEU A 346 8.27 13.61 3.81
CA LEU A 346 8.46 13.98 5.22
C LEU A 346 9.94 13.94 5.62
N ALA A 347 10.66 12.89 5.21
CA ALA A 347 12.09 12.75 5.50
C ALA A 347 12.92 13.90 4.91
N ILE A 348 12.69 14.23 3.64
CA ILE A 348 13.39 15.34 2.98
C ILE A 348 12.93 16.69 3.56
N LEU A 349 11.65 16.86 3.91
CA LEU A 349 11.18 18.11 4.52
C LEU A 349 11.85 18.33 5.87
N LEU A 350 11.91 17.29 6.71
CA LEU A 350 12.57 17.35 8.00
C LEU A 350 14.07 17.68 7.84
N VAL A 351 14.77 16.97 6.96
CA VAL A 351 16.21 17.22 6.71
C VAL A 351 16.44 18.64 6.20
N SER A 352 15.57 19.14 5.32
CA SER A 352 15.66 20.49 4.76
C SER A 352 15.50 21.57 5.82
N ARG A 353 14.87 21.29 6.97
CA ARG A 353 14.71 22.24 8.08
C ARG A 353 15.84 22.17 9.11
N LEU A 354 16.56 21.06 9.15
CA LEU A 354 17.65 20.82 10.11
C LEU A 354 19.03 21.25 9.61
N VAL A 355 19.15 21.66 8.34
CA VAL A 355 20.42 22.11 7.76
C VAL A 355 21.04 23.24 8.58
N GLY A 356 22.26 23.00 9.08
CA GLY A 356 23.06 23.97 9.83
C GLY A 356 22.78 24.05 11.33
N ASN A 357 22.07 23.06 11.89
CA ASN A 357 21.90 22.89 13.33
C ASN A 357 22.90 21.86 13.88
N ASP A 358 23.50 22.15 15.03
CA ASP A 358 24.42 21.22 15.68
C ASP A 358 23.69 20.06 16.36
N GLY A 359 24.37 18.91 16.49
CA GLY A 359 23.84 17.72 17.16
C GLY A 359 22.72 16.97 16.43
N VAL A 360 22.20 17.51 15.31
CA VAL A 360 21.10 16.87 14.57
C VAL A 360 21.54 15.61 13.82
N ALA A 361 22.78 15.55 13.35
CA ALA A 361 23.29 14.39 12.62
C ALA A 361 23.35 13.11 13.48
N PRO A 362 23.94 13.11 14.69
CA PRO A 362 23.91 11.94 15.57
C PRO A 362 22.48 11.47 15.89
N ALA A 363 21.57 12.39 16.25
CA ALA A 363 20.18 12.05 16.54
C ALA A 363 19.44 11.49 15.31
N SER A 364 19.78 11.98 14.12
CA SER A 364 19.21 11.49 12.86
C SER A 364 19.65 10.08 12.53
N ILE A 365 20.93 9.75 12.76
CA ILE A 365 21.45 8.39 12.61
C ILE A 365 20.85 7.48 13.69
N ALA A 366 20.76 7.94 14.94
CA ALA A 366 20.11 7.19 16.00
C ALA A 366 18.65 6.86 15.66
N LEU A 367 17.91 7.81 15.07
CA LEU A 367 16.55 7.55 14.58
C LEU A 367 16.54 6.47 13.49
N ALA A 368 17.40 6.56 12.48
CA ALA A 368 17.45 5.56 11.41
C ALA A 368 17.75 4.15 11.94
N LEU A 369 18.71 4.02 12.86
CA LEU A 369 19.07 2.75 13.49
C LEU A 369 17.95 2.23 14.39
N ALA A 370 17.29 3.11 15.15
CA ALA A 370 16.18 2.74 16.02
C ALA A 370 14.97 2.25 15.20
N LEU A 371 14.63 2.93 14.10
CA LEU A 371 13.62 2.46 13.15
C LEU A 371 14.01 1.11 12.55
N ALA A 372 15.28 0.94 12.16
CA ALA A 372 15.76 -0.31 11.61
C ALA A 372 15.54 -1.47 12.58
N VAL A 373 15.96 -1.32 13.83
CA VAL A 373 15.80 -2.36 14.87
C VAL A 373 14.32 -2.61 15.18
N ALA A 374 13.55 -1.54 15.44
CA ALA A 374 12.15 -1.67 15.84
C ALA A 374 11.30 -2.34 14.75
N ASN A 375 11.46 -1.91 13.49
CA ASN A 375 10.63 -2.39 12.39
C ASN A 375 11.12 -3.72 11.81
N PHE A 376 12.43 -3.98 11.83
CA PHE A 376 12.95 -5.28 11.44
C PHE A 376 12.40 -6.38 12.37
N PHE A 377 12.62 -6.24 13.68
CA PHE A 377 12.21 -7.27 14.64
C PHE A 377 10.71 -7.25 14.95
N GLY A 378 10.05 -6.10 14.86
CA GLY A 378 8.63 -5.95 15.14
C GLY A 378 7.70 -6.23 13.95
N GLY A 379 8.23 -6.46 12.74
CA GLY A 379 7.42 -6.62 11.54
C GLY A 379 8.10 -7.45 10.45
N VAL A 380 9.17 -6.94 9.86
CA VAL A 380 9.78 -7.53 8.65
C VAL A 380 10.29 -8.95 8.89
N TRP A 381 11.02 -9.19 9.99
CA TRP A 381 11.55 -10.51 10.32
C TRP A 381 10.43 -11.52 10.59
N PRO A 382 9.45 -11.25 11.48
CA PRO A 382 8.29 -12.13 11.62
C PRO A 382 7.62 -12.44 10.28
N TYR A 383 7.24 -11.43 9.49
CA TYR A 383 6.55 -11.65 8.20
C TYR A 383 7.35 -12.39 7.13
N SER A 384 8.68 -12.45 7.27
CA SER A 384 9.51 -13.30 6.38
C SER A 384 9.37 -14.81 6.64
N HIS A 385 8.62 -15.22 7.67
CA HIS A 385 8.39 -16.61 8.04
C HIS A 385 6.94 -17.01 7.73
N ALA A 386 6.74 -18.06 6.93
CA ALA A 386 5.42 -18.53 6.54
C ALA A 386 4.59 -19.04 7.73
N ASP A 387 5.24 -19.58 8.75
CA ASP A 387 4.63 -20.03 10.01
C ASP A 387 4.37 -18.87 10.99
N SER A 388 4.61 -17.62 10.59
CA SER A 388 4.08 -16.44 11.28
C SER A 388 2.70 -16.01 10.77
N ASP A 389 2.28 -16.50 9.60
CA ASP A 389 0.98 -16.18 9.03
C ASP A 389 -0.11 -16.98 9.75
N TYR A 390 -0.93 -16.25 10.50
CA TYR A 390 -2.08 -16.79 11.23
C TYR A 390 -3.00 -17.59 10.31
N TRP A 391 -3.24 -17.15 9.08
CA TRP A 391 -4.16 -17.84 8.17
C TRP A 391 -3.57 -19.14 7.65
N THR A 392 -2.27 -19.18 7.38
CA THR A 392 -1.57 -20.42 7.04
C THR A 392 -1.66 -21.45 8.15
N ASP A 393 -1.53 -21.04 9.42
CA ASP A 393 -1.74 -21.92 10.60
C ASP A 393 -3.18 -22.42 10.71
N GLN A 394 -4.16 -21.50 10.66
CA GLN A 394 -5.57 -21.88 10.75
C GLN A 394 -6.00 -22.81 9.61
N ASN A 395 -5.44 -22.64 8.41
CA ASN A 395 -5.80 -23.39 7.21
C ASN A 395 -4.91 -24.62 6.94
N ALA A 396 -3.93 -24.92 7.80
CA ALA A 396 -2.96 -26.00 7.57
C ALA A 396 -3.63 -27.37 7.32
N GLY A 397 -4.68 -27.71 8.09
CA GLY A 397 -5.42 -28.96 7.93
C GLY A 397 -6.19 -29.06 6.61
N LEU A 398 -6.82 -27.96 6.16
CA LEU A 398 -7.47 -27.90 4.83
C LEU A 398 -6.43 -28.01 3.72
N THR A 399 -5.32 -27.27 3.85
CA THR A 399 -4.20 -27.29 2.90
C THR A 399 -3.59 -28.68 2.75
N ALA A 400 -3.55 -29.47 3.82
CA ALA A 400 -3.01 -30.83 3.80
C ALA A 400 -3.93 -31.85 3.10
N ILE A 401 -5.25 -31.61 3.04
CA ILE A 401 -6.22 -32.61 2.56
C ILE A 401 -6.95 -32.21 1.28
N ALA A 402 -7.09 -30.92 0.99
CA ALA A 402 -7.85 -30.41 -0.16
C ALA A 402 -6.96 -30.19 -1.39
N GLY A 403 -7.54 -30.29 -2.57
CA GLY A 403 -6.88 -30.00 -3.85
C GLY A 403 -7.80 -29.28 -4.84
N LYS A 404 -7.27 -29.04 -6.04
CA LYS A 404 -7.91 -28.21 -7.08
C LYS A 404 -9.32 -28.61 -7.52
N THR A 405 -9.66 -29.88 -7.35
CA THR A 405 -10.99 -30.39 -7.70
C THR A 405 -11.96 -30.28 -6.57
N ASP A 406 -11.50 -30.12 -5.32
CA ASP A 406 -12.37 -30.10 -4.16
C ASP A 406 -13.08 -28.75 -4.00
N VAL A 407 -14.17 -28.76 -3.23
CA VAL A 407 -14.94 -27.58 -2.87
C VAL A 407 -14.85 -27.38 -1.36
N ILE A 408 -14.59 -26.15 -0.91
CA ILE A 408 -14.50 -25.81 0.50
C ILE A 408 -15.58 -24.77 0.82
N VAL A 409 -16.44 -25.06 1.78
CA VAL A 409 -17.41 -24.11 2.34
C VAL A 409 -16.90 -23.61 3.68
N THR A 410 -16.72 -22.30 3.80
CA THR A 410 -16.19 -21.65 5.01
C THR A 410 -16.75 -20.24 5.15
N GLU A 411 -16.72 -19.69 6.37
CA GLU A 411 -16.93 -18.26 6.60
C GLU A 411 -15.66 -17.67 7.23
N CYS A 412 -14.92 -16.88 6.47
CA CYS A 412 -13.82 -16.09 7.01
C CYS A 412 -13.56 -14.85 6.14
N VAL A 413 -12.83 -13.88 6.67
CA VAL A 413 -12.42 -12.68 5.93
C VAL A 413 -11.67 -13.00 4.63
N TYR A 414 -11.67 -12.03 3.71
CA TYR A 414 -11.09 -12.20 2.37
C TYR A 414 -9.62 -12.69 2.37
N VAL A 415 -8.81 -12.32 3.37
CA VAL A 415 -7.40 -12.75 3.50
C VAL A 415 -7.32 -14.27 3.73
N CYS A 416 -8.16 -14.81 4.61
CA CYS A 416 -8.27 -16.24 4.87
C CYS A 416 -8.72 -17.02 3.62
N GLN A 417 -9.72 -16.50 2.91
CA GLN A 417 -10.19 -17.12 1.66
C GLN A 417 -9.10 -17.07 0.59
N GLY A 418 -8.39 -15.95 0.45
CA GLY A 418 -7.26 -15.82 -0.46
C GLY A 418 -6.14 -16.82 -0.15
N ASN A 419 -5.79 -16.98 1.12
CA ASN A 419 -4.81 -17.97 1.59
C ASN A 419 -5.24 -19.39 1.18
N LEU A 420 -6.49 -19.80 1.45
CA LEU A 420 -7.02 -21.11 1.06
C LEU A 420 -7.00 -21.33 -0.45
N ALA A 421 -7.44 -20.34 -1.23
CA ALA A 421 -7.49 -20.43 -2.67
C ALA A 421 -6.08 -20.60 -3.26
N LEU A 422 -5.10 -19.88 -2.72
CA LEU A 422 -3.70 -19.98 -3.13
C LEU A 422 -3.06 -21.31 -2.71
N SER A 423 -3.32 -21.79 -1.50
CA SER A 423 -2.66 -22.98 -0.94
C SER A 423 -3.24 -24.30 -1.46
N THR A 424 -4.55 -24.35 -1.73
CA THR A 424 -5.24 -25.58 -2.16
C THR A 424 -5.59 -25.59 -3.65
N GLY A 425 -5.83 -24.40 -4.23
CA GLY A 425 -6.46 -24.25 -5.55
C GLY A 425 -7.91 -24.74 -5.62
N ALA A 426 -8.53 -25.06 -4.47
CA ALA A 426 -9.91 -25.52 -4.38
C ALA A 426 -10.91 -24.39 -4.70
N HIS A 427 -12.12 -24.77 -5.10
CA HIS A 427 -13.22 -23.80 -5.26
C HIS A 427 -13.78 -23.45 -3.89
N LEU A 428 -13.93 -22.16 -3.60
CA LEU A 428 -14.40 -21.67 -2.30
C LEU A 428 -15.82 -21.15 -2.42
N ILE A 429 -16.69 -21.60 -1.51
CA ILE A 429 -18.05 -21.09 -1.38
C ILE A 429 -18.15 -20.39 0.00
N PRO A 430 -18.38 -19.07 0.05
CA PRO A 430 -18.67 -18.39 1.30
C PRO A 430 -19.94 -18.96 1.92
N ALA A 431 -19.91 -19.34 3.19
CA ALA A 431 -21.08 -19.88 3.87
C ALA A 431 -22.21 -18.85 3.94
N SER A 432 -21.89 -17.56 3.94
CA SER A 432 -22.82 -16.43 3.87
C SER A 432 -23.43 -16.17 2.49
N SER A 433 -23.03 -16.90 1.45
CA SER A 433 -23.61 -16.78 0.10
C SER A 433 -25.04 -17.35 0.04
N ASP A 434 -25.89 -16.73 -0.78
CA ASP A 434 -27.20 -17.29 -1.14
C ASP A 434 -27.14 -18.17 -2.41
N ASP A 435 -25.98 -18.31 -3.05
CA ASP A 435 -25.81 -19.16 -4.23
C ASP A 435 -25.73 -20.65 -3.85
N THR A 436 -26.89 -21.26 -3.65
CA THR A 436 -27.02 -22.71 -3.41
C THR A 436 -26.76 -23.54 -4.67
N GLY A 437 -26.69 -22.93 -5.85
CA GLY A 437 -26.47 -23.62 -7.12
C GLY A 437 -25.10 -24.29 -7.16
N GLU A 438 -24.06 -23.57 -6.75
CA GLU A 438 -22.69 -24.10 -6.69
C GLU A 438 -22.57 -25.24 -5.68
N LEU A 439 -23.14 -25.08 -4.48
CA LEU A 439 -23.14 -26.12 -3.46
C LEU A 439 -23.89 -27.37 -3.92
N SER A 440 -25.04 -27.19 -4.56
CA SER A 440 -25.83 -28.29 -5.12
C SER A 440 -25.08 -29.03 -6.23
N ALA A 441 -24.37 -28.30 -7.10
CA ALA A 441 -23.54 -28.89 -8.15
C ALA A 441 -22.39 -29.73 -7.56
N ALA A 442 -21.73 -29.21 -6.52
CA ALA A 442 -20.66 -29.93 -5.81
C ALA A 442 -21.17 -31.23 -5.15
N LEU A 443 -22.39 -31.20 -4.59
CA LEU A 443 -23.03 -32.37 -3.98
C LEU A 443 -23.50 -33.41 -5.01
N ALA A 444 -23.93 -32.96 -6.19
CA ALA A 444 -24.49 -33.82 -7.24
C ALA A 444 -23.43 -34.54 -8.08
N SER A 445 -22.20 -34.03 -8.12
CA SER A 445 -21.14 -34.55 -8.97
C SER A 445 -19.94 -35.04 -8.15
N PRO A 446 -19.83 -36.33 -7.83
CA PRO A 446 -18.62 -36.89 -7.19
C PRO A 446 -17.34 -36.68 -8.01
N SER A 447 -17.46 -36.35 -9.30
CA SER A 447 -16.33 -36.01 -10.17
C SER A 447 -15.79 -34.59 -9.97
N THR A 448 -16.54 -33.69 -9.33
CA THR A 448 -16.09 -32.34 -8.94
C THR A 448 -15.45 -32.33 -7.54
N GLY A 449 -14.72 -33.40 -7.20
CA GLY A 449 -13.99 -33.52 -5.93
C GLY A 449 -14.85 -33.74 -4.68
N ARG A 450 -14.20 -33.68 -3.52
CA ARG A 450 -14.82 -33.78 -2.20
C ARG A 450 -15.33 -32.42 -1.76
N LEU A 451 -16.41 -32.42 -0.97
CA LEU A 451 -16.93 -31.22 -0.31
C LEU A 451 -16.44 -31.18 1.13
N PHE A 452 -15.64 -30.17 1.46
CA PHE A 452 -15.20 -29.87 2.81
C PHE A 452 -15.97 -28.69 3.40
N VAL A 453 -16.28 -28.77 4.69
CA VAL A 453 -16.98 -27.72 5.44
C VAL A 453 -16.17 -27.40 6.68
N SER A 454 -15.78 -26.12 6.84
CA SER A 454 -15.14 -25.64 8.07
C SER A 454 -16.19 -25.35 9.14
N SER A 455 -15.87 -25.57 10.41
CA SER A 455 -16.70 -25.15 11.55
C SER A 455 -17.03 -23.66 11.55
N TRP A 456 -16.15 -22.85 10.96
CA TRP A 456 -16.40 -21.42 10.79
C TRP A 456 -17.57 -21.12 9.86
N ALA A 457 -17.96 -22.03 8.96
CA ALA A 457 -19.17 -21.87 8.16
C ALA A 457 -20.43 -21.65 9.01
N PHE A 458 -20.44 -22.13 10.26
CA PHE A 458 -21.55 -21.97 11.21
C PHE A 458 -21.21 -20.98 12.32
N ASP A 459 -20.06 -21.19 12.97
CA ASP A 459 -19.66 -20.49 14.20
C ASP A 459 -18.23 -19.98 14.06
N ALA A 460 -18.02 -18.99 13.20
CA ALA A 460 -16.73 -18.32 13.09
C ALA A 460 -16.40 -17.57 14.41
N PRO A 461 -15.13 -17.58 14.86
CA PRO A 461 -14.69 -16.77 15.99
C PRO A 461 -15.01 -15.29 15.77
N GLU A 462 -15.21 -14.57 16.87
CA GLU A 462 -15.43 -13.12 16.83
C GLU A 462 -14.26 -12.44 16.06
N GLY A 463 -14.60 -11.61 15.08
CA GLY A 463 -13.63 -10.91 14.22
C GLY A 463 -13.06 -11.72 13.05
N VAL A 464 -13.47 -12.98 12.87
CA VAL A 464 -13.07 -13.81 11.70
C VAL A 464 -14.13 -13.79 10.60
N ALA A 465 -15.41 -13.69 10.94
CA ALA A 465 -16.47 -13.45 9.96
C ALA A 465 -16.60 -11.96 9.65
N ASP A 466 -16.94 -11.65 8.40
CA ASP A 466 -17.31 -10.29 8.03
C ASP A 466 -18.65 -9.93 8.70
N PRO A 467 -18.71 -8.85 9.50
CA PRO A 467 -19.94 -8.42 10.15
C PRO A 467 -21.10 -8.16 9.17
N GLU A 468 -20.80 -7.79 7.92
CA GLU A 468 -21.80 -7.49 6.89
C GLU A 468 -22.42 -8.77 6.30
N THR A 469 -21.71 -9.90 6.38
CA THR A 469 -22.17 -11.20 5.86
C THR A 469 -22.57 -12.19 6.96
N ALA A 470 -22.42 -11.80 8.22
CA ALA A 470 -22.81 -12.57 9.39
C ALA A 470 -24.35 -12.65 9.53
N GLY A 471 -24.99 -13.52 8.75
CA GLY A 471 -26.44 -13.75 8.77
C GLY A 471 -26.85 -15.17 8.37
N SER A 472 -28.14 -15.49 8.45
CA SER A 472 -28.67 -16.73 7.86
C SER A 472 -28.66 -16.60 6.34
N SER A 473 -27.95 -17.49 5.65
CA SER A 473 -27.90 -17.58 4.20
C SER A 473 -28.52 -18.89 3.72
N GLU A 474 -28.86 -18.96 2.44
CA GLU A 474 -29.37 -20.21 1.86
C GLU A 474 -28.32 -21.33 1.88
N VAL A 475 -27.04 -21.03 1.63
CA VAL A 475 -25.94 -22.02 1.71
C VAL A 475 -25.82 -22.59 3.13
N ARG A 476 -25.84 -21.74 4.16
CA ARG A 476 -25.75 -22.20 5.56
C ARG A 476 -26.95 -23.07 5.94
N SER A 477 -28.15 -22.67 5.55
CA SER A 477 -29.38 -23.46 5.78
C SER A 477 -29.30 -24.84 5.10
N MET A 478 -28.81 -24.88 3.86
CA MET A 478 -28.58 -26.13 3.14
C MET A 478 -27.55 -27.02 3.86
N LEU A 479 -26.46 -26.45 4.36
CA LEU A 479 -25.46 -27.18 5.13
C LEU A 479 -26.00 -27.73 6.46
N GLU A 480 -26.88 -27.00 7.14
CA GLU A 480 -27.52 -27.48 8.38
C GLU A 480 -28.34 -28.74 8.14
N GLY A 481 -29.04 -28.82 6.99
CA GLY A 481 -29.77 -30.01 6.55
C GLY A 481 -28.88 -31.20 6.18
N LEU A 482 -27.56 -31.03 6.12
CA LEU A 482 -26.57 -32.06 5.76
C LEU A 482 -25.70 -32.51 6.94
N ARG A 483 -25.94 -32.01 8.16
CA ARG A 483 -25.07 -32.26 9.33
C ARG A 483 -24.92 -33.74 9.68
N ASP A 484 -25.93 -34.56 9.42
CA ASP A 484 -25.89 -36.01 9.62
C ASP A 484 -24.88 -36.72 8.71
N ARG A 485 -24.50 -36.09 7.60
CA ARG A 485 -23.52 -36.59 6.62
C ARG A 485 -22.10 -36.09 6.86
N PHE A 486 -21.87 -35.31 7.91
CA PHE A 486 -20.56 -34.73 8.18
C PHE A 486 -19.68 -35.73 8.91
N VAL A 487 -18.53 -36.04 8.30
CA VAL A 487 -17.49 -36.84 8.94
C VAL A 487 -16.31 -35.94 9.25
N GLU A 488 -15.93 -35.83 10.52
CA GLU A 488 -14.73 -35.09 10.92
C GLU A 488 -13.51 -35.77 10.30
N VAL A 489 -12.77 -35.03 9.48
CA VAL A 489 -11.57 -35.54 8.80
C VAL A 489 -10.28 -35.02 9.43
N THR A 490 -10.30 -33.80 9.96
CA THR A 490 -9.15 -33.20 10.67
C THR A 490 -9.57 -31.97 11.46
N ARG A 491 -8.63 -31.42 12.23
CA ARG A 491 -8.73 -30.12 12.91
C ARG A 491 -7.51 -29.27 12.57
N SER A 492 -7.69 -27.96 12.50
CA SER A 492 -6.62 -27.01 12.19
C SER A 492 -6.85 -25.70 12.93
N GLY A 493 -5.87 -25.27 13.73
CA GLY A 493 -6.04 -24.13 14.62
C GLY A 493 -7.31 -24.25 15.49
N SER A 494 -8.23 -23.32 15.31
CA SER A 494 -9.54 -23.29 15.98
C SER A 494 -10.69 -23.91 15.16
N GLN A 495 -10.41 -24.46 13.99
CA GLN A 495 -11.39 -25.05 13.08
C GLN A 495 -11.50 -26.56 13.22
N THR A 496 -12.73 -27.06 13.17
CA THR A 496 -13.01 -28.47 12.86
C THR A 496 -13.37 -28.57 11.38
N ILE A 497 -12.80 -29.53 10.67
CA ILE A 497 -13.01 -29.69 9.24
C ILE A 497 -13.76 -31.00 9.01
N TRP A 498 -14.92 -30.89 8.36
CA TRP A 498 -15.74 -32.02 7.98
C TRP A 498 -15.69 -32.27 6.48
N GLN A 499 -15.80 -33.54 6.09
CA GLN A 499 -16.16 -33.92 4.74
C GLN A 499 -17.65 -34.28 4.71
N VAL A 500 -18.37 -33.77 3.71
CA VAL A 500 -19.77 -34.16 3.48
C VAL A 500 -19.79 -35.45 2.67
N MET A 501 -20.28 -36.53 3.26
CA MET A 501 -20.37 -37.83 2.58
C MET A 501 -21.50 -37.83 1.55
N PRO A 502 -21.38 -38.51 0.40
CA PRO A 502 -22.49 -38.69 -0.54
C PRO A 502 -23.70 -39.37 0.13
N ALA A 503 -24.91 -39.06 -0.32
CA ALA A 503 -26.14 -39.62 0.26
C ALA A 503 -26.20 -41.16 0.23
N ASP A 504 -25.45 -41.79 -0.69
CA ASP A 504 -25.46 -43.23 -0.92
C ASP A 504 -24.37 -44.00 -0.13
N ARG A 505 -23.60 -43.32 0.73
CA ARG A 505 -22.59 -43.97 1.59
C ARG A 505 -23.02 -43.87 3.06
N PRO A 506 -23.35 -45.00 3.71
CA PRO A 506 -23.72 -45.03 5.13
C PRO A 506 -22.54 -44.70 6.05
#